data_AF-A0A9J6CN88-F1
#
_entry.id   AF-A0A9J6CN88-F1
#
_cell.length_a   1.000
_cell.length_b   1.000
_cell.length_c   1.000
_cell.angle_alpha   90.00
_cell.angle_beta   90.00
_cell.angle_gamma   90.00
#
_symmetry.space_group_name_H-M   'P 1'
#
loop_
_entity.id
_entity.type
_entity.pdbx_description
1 polymer ?
#
loop_
_entity_poly.entity_id
_entity_poly.type
_entity_poly.pdbx_seq_one_letter_code
_entity_poly.pdbx_strand_id
1 'polypeptide(L)'
;MIEFNNAIETALKKIDMEETLVVVTADHSHTLTLAGYSTRGYDIFKTAGMGDDKLPYFTLSYANGPGYDDHRIGSNRVNASTLNTSSINFQFPATVQLSSETHSAEDVR
;
A
#
# COMPACT_ATOMS: atom_id res chain seq x y z
N MET A 1 -7.45 4.68 5.38
CA MET A 1 -6.67 5.20 6.53
C MET A 1 -6.96 6.67 6.84
N ILE A 2 -7.08 7.57 5.86
CA ILE A 2 -7.38 9.01 6.12
C ILE A 2 -8.65 9.20 6.96
N GLU A 3 -9.75 8.53 6.61
CA GLU A 3 -11.00 8.69 7.36
C GLU A 3 -10.93 8.17 8.80
N PHE A 4 -10.12 7.13 9.07
CA PHE A 4 -9.89 6.67 10.43
C PHE A 4 -9.11 7.72 11.25
N ASN A 5 -8.09 8.34 10.66
CA ASN A 5 -7.40 9.48 11.28
C ASN A 5 -8.36 10.66 11.55
N ASN A 6 -9.23 11.00 10.59
CA ASN A 6 -10.24 12.06 10.78
C ASN A 6 -11.19 11.74 11.94
N ALA A 7 -11.57 10.48 12.11
CA ALA A 7 -12.40 10.04 13.23
C ALA A 7 -11.67 10.19 14.57
N ILE A 8 -10.39 9.80 14.64
CA ILE A 8 -9.53 10.02 15.82
C ILE A 8 -9.45 11.52 16.14
N GLU A 9 -9.14 12.37 15.15
CA GLU A 9 -9.08 13.82 15.34
C GLU A 9 -10.41 14.40 15.83
N THR A 10 -11.53 13.88 15.33
CA THR A 10 -12.87 14.30 15.75
C THR A 10 -13.15 13.88 17.20
N ALA A 11 -12.74 12.69 17.60
CA ALA A 11 -12.87 12.22 18.98
C ALA A 11 -12.03 13.06 19.94
N LEU A 12 -10.77 13.33 19.60
CA LEU A 12 -9.85 14.14 20.41
C LEU A 12 -10.37 15.57 20.63
N LYS A 13 -11.14 16.14 19.69
CA LYS A 13 -11.78 17.45 19.85
C LYS A 13 -13.00 17.45 20.78
N LYS A 14 -13.47 16.27 21.22
CA LYS A 14 -14.72 16.09 21.95
C LYS A 14 -14.56 15.53 23.36
N ILE A 15 -13.34 15.13 23.74
CA ILE A 15 -13.05 14.51 25.04
C ILE A 15 -12.13 15.40 25.88
N ASP A 16 -12.14 15.20 27.19
CA ASP A 16 -11.13 15.73 28.09
C ASP A 16 -9.98 14.72 28.22
N MET A 17 -8.78 15.12 27.84
CA MET A 17 -7.59 14.27 27.87
C MET A 17 -7.06 14.04 29.30
N GLU A 18 -7.46 14.86 30.28
CA GLU A 18 -7.11 14.64 31.69
C GLU A 18 -7.92 13.47 32.30
N GLU A 19 -9.07 13.13 31.72
CA GLU A 19 -9.96 12.06 32.19
C GLU A 19 -10.06 10.88 31.20
N THR A 20 -9.47 10.99 30.01
CA THR A 20 -9.63 10.00 28.93
C THR A 20 -8.31 9.50 28.38
N LEU A 21 -8.09 8.18 28.46
CA LEU A 21 -7.02 7.48 27.74
C LEU A 21 -7.50 7.09 26.34
N VAL A 22 -6.77 7.49 25.30
CA VAL A 22 -7.00 7.07 23.92
C VAL A 22 -5.88 6.15 23.47
N VAL A 23 -6.25 4.96 22.99
CA VAL A 23 -5.31 3.98 22.39
C VAL A 23 -5.75 3.74 20.95
N VAL A 24 -4.78 3.82 20.03
CA VAL A 24 -4.96 3.52 18.61
C VAL A 24 -3.97 2.44 18.29
N THR A 25 -4.43 1.38 17.63
CA THR A 25 -3.59 0.26 17.22
C THR A 25 -4.20 -0.43 16.01
N ALA A 26 -3.49 -1.43 15.48
CA ALA A 26 -4.02 -2.40 14.54
C ALA A 26 -4.07 -3.79 15.19
N ASP A 27 -4.95 -4.67 14.71
CA ASP A 27 -4.99 -6.07 15.11
C ASP A 27 -3.93 -6.91 14.39
N HIS A 28 -3.61 -6.54 13.15
CA HIS A 28 -2.51 -7.10 12.36
C HIS A 28 -2.09 -6.12 11.24
N SER A 29 -1.06 -6.47 10.48
CA SER A 29 -0.66 -5.73 9.29
C SER A 29 -1.03 -6.46 8.00
N HIS A 30 -0.50 -5.99 6.87
CA HIS A 30 -0.60 -6.57 5.53
C HIS A 30 0.78 -6.58 4.88
N THR A 31 0.96 -7.39 3.84
CA THR A 31 2.24 -7.60 3.15
C THR A 31 2.69 -6.42 2.27
N LEU A 32 2.20 -5.21 2.58
CA LEU A 32 2.51 -3.98 1.88
C LEU A 32 3.98 -3.60 2.07
N THR A 33 4.62 -3.21 0.97
CA THR A 33 5.98 -2.68 0.95
C THR A 33 6.01 -1.35 0.22
N LEU A 34 6.87 -0.44 0.70
CA LEU A 34 7.16 0.84 0.07
C LEU A 34 8.59 0.79 -0.47
N ALA A 35 8.72 0.78 -1.80
CA ALA A 35 9.98 0.59 -2.50
C ALA A 35 10.49 1.88 -3.16
N GLY A 36 11.78 1.85 -3.47
CA GLY A 36 12.47 2.87 -4.26
C GLY A 36 12.98 4.08 -3.47
N TYR A 37 13.31 5.13 -4.22
CA TYR A 37 13.97 6.33 -3.73
C TYR A 37 13.27 7.59 -4.27
N SER A 38 11.93 7.55 -4.30
CA SER A 38 11.09 8.65 -4.77
C SER A 38 11.39 9.93 -3.98
N THR A 39 11.37 11.07 -4.67
CA THR A 39 11.58 12.37 -4.03
C THR A 39 10.45 12.69 -3.04
N ARG A 40 10.74 13.48 -2.02
CA ARG A 40 9.74 13.90 -1.04
C ARG A 40 8.59 14.63 -1.72
N GLY A 41 7.35 14.26 -1.37
CA GLY A 41 6.13 14.83 -1.94
C GLY A 41 5.69 14.20 -3.26
N TYR A 42 6.39 13.17 -3.72
CA TYR A 42 5.95 12.37 -4.87
C TYR A 42 4.70 11.55 -4.54
N ASP A 43 3.85 11.33 -5.53
CA ASP A 43 2.61 10.58 -5.40
C ASP A 43 2.91 9.10 -5.11
N ILE A 44 2.45 8.62 -3.94
CA ILE A 44 2.69 7.26 -3.46
C ILE A 44 2.09 6.19 -4.38
N PHE A 45 1.09 6.52 -5.19
CA PHE A 45 0.48 5.55 -6.13
C PHE A 45 1.23 5.43 -7.46
N LYS A 46 2.33 6.17 -7.64
CA LYS A 46 3.10 6.20 -8.89
C LYS A 46 4.38 5.36 -8.82
N THR A 47 5.06 5.29 -9.95
CA THR A 47 6.30 4.53 -10.12
C THR A 47 7.47 5.16 -9.36
N ALA A 48 8.30 4.31 -8.76
CA ALA A 48 9.39 4.70 -7.86
C ALA A 48 10.78 4.67 -8.53
N GLY A 49 10.90 3.99 -9.68
CA GLY A 49 12.17 3.83 -10.38
C GLY A 49 12.10 2.77 -11.48
N MET A 50 13.27 2.36 -11.96
CA MET A 50 13.45 1.31 -12.97
C MET A 50 14.04 0.05 -12.33
N GLY A 51 13.56 -1.12 -12.73
CA GLY A 51 14.19 -2.40 -12.43
C GLY A 51 15.35 -2.71 -13.39
N ASP A 52 16.07 -3.80 -13.10
CA ASP A 52 17.18 -4.26 -13.95
C ASP A 52 16.72 -4.73 -15.34
N ASP A 53 15.47 -5.19 -15.43
CA ASP A 53 14.74 -5.50 -16.68
C ASP A 53 14.35 -4.26 -17.49
N LYS A 54 14.75 -3.07 -17.04
CA LYS A 54 14.48 -1.76 -17.68
C LYS A 54 12.99 -1.39 -17.72
N LEU A 55 12.16 -2.02 -16.90
CA LEU A 55 10.77 -1.65 -16.71
C LEU A 55 10.57 -0.85 -15.41
N PRO A 56 9.68 0.15 -15.42
CA PRO A 56 9.36 0.88 -14.20
C PRO A 56 8.67 -0.02 -13.18
N TYR A 57 8.80 0.30 -11.90
CA TYR A 57 8.09 -0.38 -10.80
C TYR A 57 7.37 0.62 -9.91
N PHE A 58 6.29 0.20 -9.27
CA PHE A 58 5.49 1.05 -8.37
C PHE A 58 6.18 1.28 -7.03
N THR A 59 5.88 2.42 -6.41
CA THR A 59 6.27 2.67 -5.01
C THR A 59 5.64 1.64 -4.08
N LEU A 60 4.40 1.22 -4.34
CA LEU A 60 3.68 0.22 -3.55
C LEU A 60 3.72 -1.17 -4.22
N SER A 61 3.95 -2.19 -3.42
CA SER A 61 3.82 -3.60 -3.83
C SER A 61 3.42 -4.48 -2.66
N TYR A 62 2.89 -5.66 -2.96
CA TYR A 62 2.53 -6.68 -1.97
C TYR A 62 3.35 -7.96 -2.18
N ALA A 63 3.55 -8.74 -1.11
CA ALA A 63 4.20 -10.04 -1.24
C ALA A 63 3.29 -11.04 -1.98
N ASN A 64 1.98 -10.97 -1.76
CA ASN A 64 0.99 -11.83 -2.40
C ASN A 64 -0.33 -11.09 -2.67
N GLY A 65 -1.24 -11.71 -3.41
CA GLY A 65 -2.59 -11.18 -3.62
C GLY A 65 -3.04 -11.18 -5.08
N PRO A 66 -4.22 -10.58 -5.35
CA PRO A 66 -4.90 -10.70 -6.64
C PRO A 66 -4.23 -9.87 -7.75
N GLY A 67 -3.46 -8.85 -7.40
CA GLY A 67 -2.72 -8.03 -8.35
C GLY A 67 -1.51 -8.72 -9.00
N TYR A 68 -1.34 -10.04 -8.87
CA TYR A 68 -0.24 -10.75 -9.53
C TYR A 68 -0.43 -10.80 -11.06
N ASP A 69 -1.63 -11.18 -11.52
CA ASP A 69 -1.88 -11.41 -12.96
C ASP A 69 -1.91 -10.10 -13.75
N ASP A 70 -2.45 -9.03 -13.16
CA ASP A 70 -2.56 -7.70 -13.79
C ASP A 70 -1.19 -7.09 -14.13
N HIS A 71 -0.11 -7.59 -13.52
CA HIS A 71 1.24 -7.04 -13.63
C HIS A 71 2.22 -7.97 -14.33
N ARG A 72 1.74 -9.05 -14.96
CA ARG A 72 2.59 -10.03 -15.64
C ARG A 72 2.05 -10.43 -17.01
N ILE A 73 2.96 -10.60 -17.96
CA ILE A 73 2.69 -11.20 -19.28
C ILE A 73 3.65 -12.38 -19.43
N GLY A 74 3.14 -13.58 -19.19
CA GLY A 74 3.94 -14.79 -19.09
C GLY A 74 4.98 -14.66 -17.96
N SER A 75 6.26 -14.70 -18.31
CA SER A 75 7.36 -14.56 -17.34
C SER A 75 7.81 -13.11 -17.09
N ASN A 76 7.30 -12.14 -17.85
CA ASN A 76 7.75 -10.75 -17.80
C ASN A 76 6.79 -9.87 -17.00
N ARG A 77 7.30 -8.78 -16.43
CA ARG A 77 6.46 -7.73 -15.82
C ARG A 77 5.77 -6.91 -16.91
N VAL A 78 4.56 -6.42 -16.61
CA VAL A 78 3.92 -5.37 -17.40
C VAL A 78 4.65 -4.04 -17.15
N ASN A 79 4.71 -3.18 -18.17
CA ASN A 79 5.26 -1.84 -18.02
C ASN A 79 4.32 -0.99 -17.14
N ALA A 80 4.74 -0.72 -15.90
CA ALA A 80 3.95 0.03 -14.92
C ALA A 80 3.48 1.42 -15.41
N SER A 81 4.24 2.09 -16.29
CA SER A 81 3.86 3.41 -16.82
C SER A 81 2.67 3.36 -17.78
N THR A 82 2.27 2.16 -18.23
CA THR A 82 1.10 1.98 -19.11
C THR A 82 -0.19 1.73 -18.34
N LEU A 83 -0.10 1.52 -17.02
CA LEU A 83 -1.24 1.15 -16.19
C LEU A 83 -1.92 2.38 -15.58
N ASN A 84 -3.25 2.37 -15.55
CA ASN A 84 -4.05 3.45 -14.99
C ASN A 84 -4.24 3.28 -13.48
N THR A 85 -3.36 3.89 -12.69
CA THR A 85 -3.43 3.88 -11.23
C THR A 85 -4.53 4.77 -10.63
N SER A 86 -5.27 5.53 -11.45
CA SER A 86 -6.35 6.40 -10.96
C SER A 86 -7.66 5.63 -10.72
N SER A 87 -7.74 4.36 -11.12
CA SER A 87 -8.89 3.51 -10.82
C SER A 87 -8.89 3.14 -9.33
N ILE A 88 -10.04 3.32 -8.67
CA ILE A 88 -10.21 2.92 -7.26
C ILE A 88 -10.06 1.40 -7.04
N ASN A 89 -10.27 0.61 -8.10
CA ASN A 89 -10.14 -0.84 -8.07
C ASN A 89 -8.76 -1.30 -8.59
N PHE A 90 -7.81 -0.39 -8.80
CA PHE A 90 -6.46 -0.75 -9.23
C PHE A 90 -5.78 -1.61 -8.16
N GLN A 91 -5.30 -2.79 -8.56
CA GLN A 91 -4.54 -3.67 -7.69
C GLN A 91 -3.05 -3.46 -7.96
N PHE A 92 -2.28 -3.20 -6.91
CA PHE A 92 -0.82 -3.05 -7.02
C PHE A 92 -0.14 -4.41 -7.24
N PRO A 93 1.09 -4.44 -7.77
CA PRO A 93 1.77 -5.69 -8.05
C PRO A 93 1.91 -6.58 -6.82
N ALA A 94 1.73 -7.88 -7.02
CA ALA A 94 2.01 -8.93 -6.05
C ALA A 94 3.07 -9.91 -6.58
N THR A 95 3.79 -10.58 -5.68
CA THR A 95 4.82 -11.58 -6.05
C THR A 95 4.29 -13.01 -6.10
N VAL A 96 3.29 -13.33 -5.28
CA VAL A 96 2.61 -14.63 -5.28
C VAL A 96 1.12 -14.45 -5.60
N GLN A 97 0.62 -15.18 -6.59
CA GLN A 97 -0.78 -15.15 -7.00
C GLN A 97 -1.68 -15.73 -5.91
N LEU A 98 -2.62 -14.94 -5.41
CA LEU A 98 -3.70 -15.39 -4.53
C LEU A 98 -4.99 -14.63 -4.85
N SER A 99 -6.15 -15.22 -4.58
CA SER A 99 -7.44 -14.54 -4.75
C SER A 99 -7.66 -13.41 -3.74
N SER A 100 -6.97 -13.46 -2.60
CA SER A 100 -6.92 -12.43 -1.57
C SER A 100 -5.49 -12.31 -1.08
N GLU A 101 -5.07 -11.08 -0.81
CA GLU A 101 -3.85 -10.84 -0.08
C GLU A 101 -4.00 -11.34 1.37
N THR A 102 -2.89 -11.76 1.98
CA THR A 102 -2.85 -12.28 3.36
C THR A 102 -2.43 -11.22 4.36
N HIS A 103 -2.87 -11.31 5.61
CA HIS A 103 -2.30 -10.51 6.69
C HIS A 103 -0.78 -10.71 6.82
N SER A 104 -0.12 -9.74 7.41
CA SER A 104 1.29 -9.81 7.78
C SER A 104 1.45 -9.79 9.30
N ALA A 105 2.52 -10.44 9.77
CA ALA A 105 2.75 -10.77 11.17
C ALA A 105 3.83 -9.90 11.84
N GLU A 106 4.28 -8.83 11.18
CA GLU A 106 5.18 -7.87 11.84
C GLU A 106 4.45 -7.11 12.94
N ASP A 107 5.21 -6.68 13.95
CA ASP A 107 4.69 -5.88 15.05
C ASP A 107 4.00 -4.61 14.51
N VAL A 108 2.79 -4.37 15.02
CA VAL A 108 2.01 -3.16 14.75
C VAL A 108 2.10 -2.20 15.93
N ARG A 109 1.79 -0.93 15.68
CA ARG A 109 1.67 0.10 16.72
C ARG A 109 0.21 0.50 16.86
#